data_AF-A0A7J2KCX5-F1
#
_entry.id   AF-A0A7J2KCX5-F1
#
_cell.length_a   1.000
_cell.length_b   1.000
_cell.length_c   1.000
_cell.angle_alpha   90.00
_cell.angle_beta   90.00
_cell.angle_gamma   90.00
#
_symmetry.space_group_name_H-M   'P 1'
#
loop_
_entity.id
_entity.type
_entity.pdbx_description
1 polymer ?
#
loop_
_entity_poly.entity_id
_entity_poly.type
_entity_poly.pdbx_seq_one_letter_code
_entity_poly.pdbx_strand_id
1 'polypeptide(L)'
;MIKELVEELERITLTKFEVKGENEAMSVDKVVAIALEGFWEKKLGLDGYTEVCISDFCPEIICYGADATRGTVYLKYSLPKPISTLSGNKTKEVSYKAVPFLAIVHLLKRLYGMFYIYLNVERLAPLIIRPHRLGEDKKGFEGLISPRFI
;
A
#
# COMPACT_ATOMS: atom_id res chain seq x y z
N MET A 1 -1.27 16.73 12.61
CA MET A 1 -0.88 16.27 11.26
C MET A 1 -0.99 14.76 11.07
N ILE A 2 -0.09 13.88 11.58
CA ILE A 2 -0.26 12.43 11.35
C ILE A 2 -1.54 11.88 11.99
N LYS A 3 -1.91 12.38 13.17
CA LYS A 3 -3.15 12.00 13.86
C LYS A 3 -4.39 12.27 13.01
N GLU A 4 -4.50 13.44 12.40
CA GLU A 4 -5.62 13.79 11.50
C GLU A 4 -5.67 12.88 10.27
N LEU A 5 -4.52 12.56 9.66
CA LEU A 5 -4.47 11.63 8.53
C LEU A 5 -4.92 10.22 8.96
N VAL A 6 -4.47 9.77 10.13
CA VAL A 6 -4.83 8.46 10.69
C VAL A 6 -6.31 8.40 11.03
N GLU A 7 -6.87 9.40 11.70
CA GLU A 7 -8.32 9.47 12.00
C GLU A 7 -9.18 9.41 10.74
N GLU A 8 -8.76 10.11 9.69
CA GLU A 8 -9.43 10.09 8.39
C GLU A 8 -9.32 8.71 7.72
N LEU A 9 -8.15 8.07 7.78
CA LEU A 9 -7.95 6.69 7.31
C LEU A 9 -8.79 5.69 8.10
N GLU A 10 -8.88 5.82 9.42
CA GLU A 10 -9.74 4.97 10.26
C GLU A 10 -11.21 5.10 9.82
N ARG A 11 -11.66 6.32 9.54
CA ARG A 11 -13.03 6.58 9.10
C ARG A 11 -13.33 5.95 7.74
N ILE A 12 -12.41 6.02 6.79
CA ILE A 12 -12.61 5.49 5.42
C ILE A 12 -12.48 3.97 5.39
N THR A 13 -11.44 3.44 6.06
CA THR A 13 -11.11 2.00 5.99
C THR A 13 -11.84 1.17 7.03
N LEU A 14 -12.54 1.81 7.98
CA LEU A 14 -13.17 1.17 9.14
C LEU A 14 -12.18 0.27 9.92
N THR A 15 -10.89 0.59 9.86
CA THR A 15 -9.79 -0.17 10.46
C THR A 15 -9.06 0.73 11.45
N LYS A 16 -8.77 0.22 12.65
CA LYS A 16 -8.02 0.96 13.67
C LYS A 16 -6.53 1.01 13.39
N PHE A 17 -5.87 2.06 13.85
CA PHE A 17 -4.43 2.26 13.72
C PHE A 17 -3.78 2.47 15.09
N GLU A 18 -2.60 1.89 15.24
CA GLU A 18 -1.69 2.13 16.36
C GLU A 18 -0.68 3.20 15.92
N VAL A 19 -0.71 4.36 16.57
CA VAL A 19 0.29 5.40 16.37
C VAL A 19 1.56 5.03 17.14
N LYS A 20 2.68 4.92 16.43
CA LYS A 20 4.00 4.62 16.99
C LYS A 20 4.87 5.88 16.93
N GLY A 21 5.11 6.48 18.08
CA GLY A 21 5.85 7.75 18.16
C GLY A 21 5.07 8.92 17.54
N GLU A 22 5.81 9.92 17.04
CA GLU A 22 5.19 11.15 16.52
C GLU A 22 4.84 11.09 15.03
N ASN A 23 5.43 10.14 14.28
CA ASN A 23 5.50 10.19 12.82
C ASN A 23 5.27 8.85 12.12
N GLU A 24 4.85 7.80 12.84
CA GLU A 24 4.52 6.49 12.28
C GLU A 24 3.16 6.01 12.82
N ALA A 25 2.39 5.36 11.97
CA ALA A 25 1.18 4.65 12.38
C ALA A 25 1.04 3.36 11.58
N MET A 26 0.45 2.32 12.17
CA MET A 26 0.22 1.03 11.51
C MET A 26 -1.18 0.53 11.84
N SER A 27 -1.89 -0.02 10.86
CA SER A 27 -3.19 -0.62 11.09
C SER A 27 -3.07 -1.83 12.01
N VAL A 28 -4.10 -2.08 12.83
CA VAL A 28 -4.12 -3.23 13.77
C VAL A 28 -4.01 -4.57 13.06
N ASP A 29 -4.48 -4.67 11.81
CA ASP A 29 -4.35 -5.85 10.96
C ASP A 29 -2.99 -5.95 10.23
N LYS A 30 -2.09 -4.97 10.46
CA LYS A 30 -0.74 -4.87 9.89
C LYS A 30 -0.71 -4.85 8.35
N VAL A 31 -1.81 -4.46 7.72
CA VAL A 31 -1.91 -4.34 6.26
C VAL A 31 -1.43 -2.96 5.77
N VAL A 32 -1.65 -1.91 6.57
CA VAL A 32 -1.35 -0.54 6.19
C VAL A 32 -0.37 0.07 7.19
N ALA A 33 0.62 0.80 6.70
CA ALA A 33 1.45 1.65 7.54
C ALA A 33 1.58 3.04 6.92
N ILE A 34 1.65 4.07 7.74
CA ILE A 34 1.87 5.46 7.34
C ILE A 34 3.12 5.97 8.06
N ALA A 35 3.98 6.68 7.34
CA ALA A 35 5.11 7.39 7.94
C ALA A 35 5.38 8.71 7.21
N LEU A 36 6.36 9.49 7.68
CA LEU A 36 6.93 10.58 6.89
C LEU A 36 7.64 10.03 5.65
N GLU A 37 7.62 10.79 4.56
CA GLU A 37 8.34 10.45 3.33
C GLU A 37 9.81 10.13 3.59
N GLY A 38 10.32 9.13 2.87
CA GLY A 38 11.71 8.67 2.99
C GLY A 38 11.97 7.75 4.19
N PHE A 39 11.00 7.56 5.09
CA PHE A 39 11.14 6.62 6.21
C PHE A 39 11.30 5.18 5.70
N TRP A 40 10.44 4.74 4.78
CA TRP A 40 10.47 3.39 4.25
C TRP A 40 11.59 3.17 3.24
N GLU A 41 12.00 4.22 2.52
CA GLU A 41 13.19 4.15 1.66
C GLU A 41 14.43 3.78 2.47
N LYS A 42 14.63 4.45 3.61
CA LYS A 42 15.75 4.18 4.55
C LYS A 42 15.69 2.78 5.15
N LYS A 43 14.49 2.18 5.25
CA LYS A 43 14.26 0.90 5.93
C LYS A 43 14.24 -0.31 4.98
N LEU A 44 13.68 -0.16 3.78
CA LEU A 44 13.46 -1.24 2.81
C LEU A 44 14.48 -1.23 1.66
N GLY A 45 15.11 -0.08 1.40
CA GLY A 45 15.86 0.17 0.17
C GLY A 45 14.93 0.38 -1.04
N LEU A 46 15.49 0.98 -2.10
CA LEU A 46 14.76 1.30 -3.33
C LEU A 46 14.88 0.23 -4.43
N ASP A 47 15.74 -0.77 -4.23
CA ASP A 47 16.03 -1.77 -5.26
C ASP A 47 14.79 -2.54 -5.68
N GLY A 48 14.56 -2.58 -7.00
CA GLY A 48 13.44 -3.26 -7.64
C GLY A 48 12.10 -2.53 -7.58
N TYR A 49 12.00 -1.37 -6.94
CA TYR A 49 10.79 -0.54 -7.00
C TYR A 49 10.71 0.19 -8.34
N THR A 50 9.55 0.09 -8.98
CA THR A 50 9.22 0.85 -10.20
C THR A 50 7.96 1.67 -9.96
N GLU A 51 7.91 2.85 -10.58
CA GLU A 51 6.68 3.64 -10.64
C GLU A 51 5.63 2.89 -11.48
N VAL A 52 4.39 2.86 -11.00
CA VAL A 52 3.24 2.25 -11.69
C VAL A 52 2.05 3.20 -11.66
N CYS A 53 1.12 3.03 -12.59
CA CYS A 53 -0.12 3.79 -12.63
C CYS A 53 -1.23 3.04 -11.88
N ILE A 54 -2.16 3.78 -11.25
CA ILE A 54 -3.36 3.18 -10.65
C ILE A 54 -4.21 2.42 -11.69
N SER A 55 -4.17 2.82 -12.96
CA SER A 55 -4.87 2.15 -14.07
C SER A 55 -4.28 0.78 -14.42
N ASP A 56 -3.08 0.47 -13.93
CA ASP A 56 -2.43 -0.82 -14.18
C ASP A 56 -2.99 -1.92 -13.28
N PHE A 57 -3.87 -1.57 -12.33
CA PHE A 57 -4.47 -2.50 -11.39
C PHE A 57 -5.89 -2.89 -11.83
N CYS A 58 -6.13 -4.21 -11.90
CA CYS A 58 -7.45 -4.76 -12.18
C CYS A 58 -8.17 -5.07 -10.87
N PRO A 59 -9.44 -4.64 -10.70
CA PRO A 59 -10.21 -5.01 -9.53
C PRO A 59 -10.57 -6.49 -9.56
N GLU A 60 -10.45 -7.17 -8.41
CA GLU A 60 -10.87 -8.55 -8.22
C GLU A 60 -11.62 -8.70 -6.90
N ILE A 61 -12.64 -9.55 -6.86
CA ILE A 61 -13.39 -9.86 -5.64
C ILE A 61 -12.93 -11.23 -5.16
N ILE A 62 -12.41 -11.29 -3.94
CA ILE A 62 -12.07 -12.56 -3.29
C ILE A 62 -13.07 -12.82 -2.18
N CYS A 63 -13.82 -13.91 -2.30
CA CYS A 63 -14.78 -14.38 -1.31
C CYS A 63 -14.10 -15.30 -0.30
N TYR A 64 -14.37 -15.10 0.99
CA TYR A 64 -13.93 -16.02 2.07
C TYR A 64 -15.14 -16.64 2.77
N GLY A 65 -15.04 -17.93 3.08
CA GLY A 65 -16.05 -18.70 3.83
C GLY A 65 -16.93 -19.60 2.95
N ALA A 66 -17.60 -20.56 3.59
CA ALA A 66 -18.55 -21.48 2.94
C ALA A 66 -19.81 -20.74 2.44
N ASP A 67 -20.16 -19.62 3.08
CA ASP A 67 -21.21 -18.71 2.65
C ASP A 67 -20.54 -17.49 2.00
N ALA A 68 -20.67 -17.35 0.67
CA ALA A 68 -20.06 -16.32 -0.17
C ALA A 68 -20.56 -14.87 0.11
N THR A 69 -20.96 -14.56 1.34
CA THR A 69 -21.56 -13.28 1.77
C THR A 69 -20.52 -12.20 2.12
N ARG A 70 -19.23 -12.54 2.24
CA ARG A 70 -18.15 -11.58 2.53
C ARG A 70 -17.06 -11.61 1.45
N GLY A 71 -17.32 -10.89 0.36
CA GLY A 71 -16.31 -10.57 -0.64
C GLY A 71 -15.45 -9.38 -0.20
N THR A 72 -14.13 -9.48 -0.35
CA THR A 72 -13.22 -8.33 -0.22
C THR A 72 -12.69 -7.96 -1.60
N VAL A 73 -12.75 -6.67 -1.94
CA VAL A 73 -12.21 -6.17 -3.21
C VAL A 73 -10.70 -5.95 -3.06
N TYR A 74 -9.94 -6.51 -3.98
CA TYR A 74 -8.52 -6.29 -4.16
C TYR A 74 -8.25 -5.60 -5.50
N LEU A 75 -7.12 -4.92 -5.56
CA LEU A 75 -6.53 -4.36 -6.77
C LEU A 75 -5.32 -5.22 -7.13
N LYS A 76 -5.47 -6.00 -8.20
CA LYS A 76 -4.46 -6.94 -8.68
C LYS A 76 -3.56 -6.30 -9.72
N TYR A 77 -2.27 -6.54 -9.60
CA TYR A 77 -1.25 -6.15 -10.56
C TYR A 77 -0.57 -7.38 -11.17
N SER A 78 -0.40 -7.38 -12.50
CA SER A 78 0.33 -8.41 -13.23
C SER A 78 1.80 -8.04 -13.38
N LEU A 79 2.69 -8.81 -12.76
CA LEU A 79 4.13 -8.56 -12.79
C LEU A 79 4.73 -8.85 -14.17
N PRO A 80 5.77 -8.10 -14.59
CA PRO A 80 6.45 -8.35 -15.86
C PRO A 80 7.19 -9.69 -15.87
N LYS A 81 7.74 -10.10 -14.72
CA LYS A 81 8.42 -11.37 -14.50
C LYS A 81 7.91 -12.04 -13.21
N PRO A 82 7.87 -13.37 -13.12
CA PRO A 82 7.52 -14.04 -11.88
C PRO A 82 8.55 -13.77 -10.78
N ILE A 83 8.09 -13.60 -9.54
CA ILE A 83 8.91 -13.39 -8.35
C ILE A 83 8.68 -14.51 -7.33
N SER A 84 9.67 -14.75 -6.46
CA SER A 84 9.56 -15.77 -5.42
C SER A 84 8.64 -15.34 -4.28
N THR A 85 7.78 -16.25 -3.83
CA THR A 85 6.91 -16.08 -2.67
C THR A 85 7.62 -16.53 -1.38
N LEU A 86 7.01 -16.22 -0.22
CA LEU A 86 7.49 -16.72 1.08
C LEU A 86 7.47 -18.25 1.20
N SER A 87 6.64 -18.93 0.40
CA SER A 87 6.58 -20.40 0.34
C SER A 87 7.59 -21.02 -0.63
N GLY A 88 8.41 -20.21 -1.31
CA GLY A 88 9.36 -20.66 -2.34
C GLY A 88 8.72 -20.90 -3.71
N ASN A 89 7.40 -20.73 -3.85
CA ASN A 89 6.72 -20.75 -5.14
C ASN A 89 7.05 -19.48 -5.94
N LYS A 90 6.69 -19.46 -7.23
CA LYS A 90 6.74 -18.24 -8.05
C LYS A 90 5.33 -17.74 -8.30
N THR A 91 5.15 -16.43 -8.21
CA THR A 91 3.91 -15.76 -8.60
C THR A 91 4.18 -14.67 -9.65
N LYS A 92 3.23 -14.47 -10.56
CA LYS A 92 3.22 -13.37 -11.52
C LYS A 92 2.17 -12.30 -11.16
N GLU A 93 1.51 -12.45 -10.01
CA GLU A 93 0.41 -11.58 -9.61
C GLU A 93 0.58 -11.18 -8.14
N VAL A 94 0.28 -9.92 -7.85
CA VAL A 94 0.20 -9.40 -6.48
C VAL A 94 -1.05 -8.54 -6.35
N SER A 95 -1.68 -8.62 -5.19
CA SER A 95 -2.97 -7.99 -4.94
C SER A 95 -2.94 -7.17 -3.66
N TYR A 96 -3.57 -6.01 -3.67
CA TYR A 96 -3.63 -5.11 -2.51
C TYR A 96 -5.08 -4.83 -2.14
N LYS A 97 -5.40 -4.71 -0.85
CA LYS A 97 -6.78 -4.39 -0.43
C LYS A 97 -7.20 -3.05 -1.06
N ALA A 98 -8.33 -3.04 -1.78
CA ALA A 98 -8.71 -1.89 -2.60
C ALA A 98 -9.05 -0.64 -1.76
N VAL A 99 -9.82 -0.82 -0.68
CA VAL A 99 -10.25 0.28 0.19
C VAL A 99 -9.08 1.07 0.78
N PRO A 100 -8.09 0.47 1.48
CA PRO A 100 -6.96 1.23 2.01
C PRO A 100 -6.09 1.86 0.91
N PHE A 101 -5.93 1.19 -0.23
CA PHE A 101 -5.22 1.75 -1.38
C PHE A 101 -5.89 3.04 -1.85
N LEU A 102 -7.17 2.97 -2.22
CA LEU A 102 -7.89 4.14 -2.72
C LEU A 102 -8.03 5.24 -1.66
N ALA A 103 -8.12 4.88 -0.37
CA ALA A 103 -8.12 5.84 0.73
C ALA A 103 -6.81 6.63 0.80
N ILE A 104 -5.65 5.97 0.77
CA ILE A 104 -4.35 6.65 0.78
C ILE A 104 -4.19 7.55 -0.45
N VAL A 105 -4.52 7.04 -1.64
CA VAL A 105 -4.49 7.83 -2.88
C VAL A 105 -5.36 9.09 -2.77
N HIS A 106 -6.60 8.93 -2.29
CA HIS A 106 -7.53 10.04 -2.11
C HIS A 106 -6.96 11.10 -1.16
N LEU A 107 -6.43 10.68 -0.01
CA LEU A 107 -5.90 11.59 1.02
C LEU A 107 -4.66 12.32 0.55
N LEU A 108 -3.71 11.63 -0.08
CA LEU A 108 -2.51 12.26 -0.62
C LEU A 108 -2.84 13.23 -1.75
N LYS A 109 -3.76 12.85 -2.66
CA LYS A 109 -4.24 13.74 -3.73
C LYS A 109 -4.91 14.99 -3.15
N ARG A 110 -5.70 14.85 -2.08
CA ARG A 110 -6.36 15.98 -1.40
C ARG A 110 -5.39 16.91 -0.69
N LEU A 111 -4.38 16.36 -0.01
CA LEU A 111 -3.43 17.13 0.81
C LEU A 111 -2.30 17.78 -0.01
N TYR A 112 -1.80 17.08 -1.03
CA TYR A 112 -0.60 17.48 -1.78
C TYR A 112 -0.87 17.75 -3.26
N GLY A 113 -2.06 17.48 -3.76
CA GLY A 113 -2.42 17.66 -5.18
C GLY A 113 -1.84 16.61 -6.13
N MET A 114 -0.98 15.71 -5.64
CA MET A 114 -0.32 14.66 -6.42
C MET A 114 -0.02 13.43 -5.58
N PHE A 115 0.21 12.30 -6.26
CA PHE A 115 0.67 11.06 -5.67
C PHE A 115 1.41 10.24 -6.74
N TYR A 116 2.30 9.38 -6.27
CA TYR A 116 3.04 8.38 -7.05
C TYR A 116 2.87 7.03 -6.35
N ILE A 117 2.81 5.97 -7.14
CA ILE A 117 2.65 4.60 -6.66
C ILE A 117 3.88 3.81 -7.10
N TYR A 118 4.49 3.09 -6.16
CA TYR A 118 5.67 2.27 -6.42
C TYR A 118 5.44 0.84 -5.97
N LEU A 119 5.77 -0.09 -6.87
CA LEU A 119 5.63 -1.53 -6.66
C LEU A 119 6.98 -2.19 -6.89
N ASN A 120 7.33 -3.17 -6.04
CA ASN A 120 8.56 -3.93 -6.23
C ASN A 120 8.33 -5.07 -7.24
N VAL A 121 9.03 -5.04 -8.37
CA VAL A 121 8.88 -6.03 -9.46
C VAL A 121 9.91 -7.16 -9.38
N GLU A 122 10.70 -7.21 -8.31
CA GLU A 122 11.78 -8.18 -8.14
C GLU A 122 11.58 -9.10 -6.93
N ARG A 123 10.82 -8.65 -5.92
CA ARG A 123 10.48 -9.41 -4.72
C ARG A 123 9.14 -8.97 -4.14
N LEU A 124 8.55 -9.81 -3.30
CA LEU A 124 7.38 -9.43 -2.53
C LEU A 124 7.73 -8.33 -1.52
N ALA A 125 7.19 -7.14 -1.74
CA ALA A 125 7.34 -6.01 -0.84
C ALA A 125 6.03 -5.19 -0.81
N PRO A 126 5.83 -4.37 0.22
CA PRO A 126 4.69 -3.47 0.29
C PRO A 126 4.65 -2.50 -0.91
N LEU A 127 3.44 -2.14 -1.33
CA LEU A 127 3.21 -1.02 -2.24
C LEU A 127 3.53 0.28 -1.51
N ILE A 128 4.24 1.21 -2.13
CA ILE A 128 4.50 2.55 -1.58
C ILE A 128 3.62 3.55 -2.33
N ILE A 129 2.92 4.42 -1.60
CA ILE A 129 2.14 5.51 -2.17
C ILE A 129 2.55 6.79 -1.46
N ARG A 130 2.99 7.79 -2.22
CA ARG A 130 3.57 9.02 -1.64
C ARG A 130 3.43 10.22 -2.57
N PRO A 131 3.48 11.46 -2.06
CA PRO A 131 3.24 12.66 -2.88
C PRO A 131 4.42 13.08 -3.75
N HIS A 132 5.66 12.69 -3.42
CA HIS A 132 6.86 13.00 -4.22
C HIS A 132 7.54 11.73 -4.74
N ARG A 133 8.41 11.87 -5.74
CA ARG A 133 9.10 10.73 -6.33
C ARG A 133 10.08 10.08 -5.35
N LEU A 134 10.34 8.78 -5.53
CA LEU A 134 11.37 8.09 -4.75
C LEU A 134 12.73 8.80 -4.91
N GLY A 135 13.46 8.92 -3.81
CA GLY A 135 14.72 9.68 -3.74
C GLY A 135 14.55 11.19 -3.54
N GLU A 136 13.33 11.73 -3.55
CA GLU A 136 13.07 13.11 -3.12
C GLU A 136 12.63 13.13 -1.64
N ASP A 137 13.52 13.53 -0.73
CA ASP A 137 13.19 13.69 0.70
C ASP A 137 12.56 15.08 0.93
N LYS A 138 11.23 15.16 0.73
CA LYS A 138 10.40 16.37 0.90
C LYS A 138 9.44 16.18 2.08
N LYS A 139 8.89 17.30 2.59
CA LYS A 139 7.91 17.27 3.69
C LYS A 139 6.58 16.70 3.21
N GLY A 140 6.35 15.41 3.49
CA GLY A 140 5.07 14.74 3.24
C GLY A 140 4.91 13.44 4.04
N PHE A 141 3.75 12.79 3.86
CA PHE A 141 3.48 11.44 4.38
C PHE A 141 3.45 10.43 3.24
N GLU A 142 3.91 9.21 3.53
CA GLU A 142 3.84 8.06 2.64
C GLU A 142 3.06 6.93 3.30
N GLY A 143 2.33 6.17 2.47
CA GLY A 143 1.61 4.98 2.89
C GLY A 143 2.21 3.71 2.28
N LEU A 144 2.27 2.66 3.09
CA LEU A 144 2.58 1.30 2.67
C LEU A 144 1.33 0.43 2.72
N ILE A 145 1.23 -0.49 1.78
CA ILE A 145 0.21 -1.54 1.79
C ILE A 145 0.88 -2.89 1.55
N SER A 146 0.73 -3.79 2.51
CA SER A 146 1.25 -5.15 2.40
C SER A 146 0.61 -5.88 1.22
N PRO A 147 1.40 -6.61 0.40
CA PRO A 147 0.87 -7.37 -0.71
C PRO A 147 0.18 -8.62 -0.17
N ARG A 148 -0.85 -9.03 -0.89
CA ARG A 148 -1.37 -10.39 -0.87
C ARG A 148 -0.89 -11.09 -2.14
N PHE A 149 -0.51 -12.35 -1.99
CA PHE A 149 -0.16 -13.24 -3.08
C PHE A 149 -0.89 -14.56 -2.88
N ILE A 150 -1.27 -15.19 -3.98
CA ILE A 150 -1.85 -16.53 -4.05
C ILE A 150 -0.78 -17.47 -4.62
#